data_AF-A0A6J4ICR7-F1
#
_entry.id   AF-A0A6J4ICR7-F1
#
_cell.length_a   1.000
_cell.length_b   1.000
_cell.length_c   1.000
_cell.angle_alpha   90.00
_cell.angle_beta   90.00
_cell.angle_gamma   90.00
#
_symmetry.space_group_name_H-M   'P 1'
#
loop_
_entity.id
_entity.type
_entity.pdbx_description
1 polymer ?
#
loop_
_entity_poly.entity_id
_entity_poly.type
_entity_poly.pdbx_seq_one_letter_code
_entity_poly.pdbx_strand_id
1 'polypeptide(L)'
;MRDMAVHLIRHADAGRRGSWRGPDGERPLVDAGLAQAQALAVEPALARVRRILSSPLVRCVQTVQPLADTLGIVVEPNPALAEGADIEQSWALLESLAGEEEAVLCSHGDVIPPLLERLAHRGIPVAGPDGNVAKGSVWTVEAAPDGRLTTARLGFAP
;
A
#
# COMPACT_ATOMS: atom_id res chain seq x y z
N MET A 1 16.01 -20.04 -2.02
CA MET A 1 14.90 -19.17 -2.52
C MET A 1 14.81 -18.03 -1.52
N ARG A 2 14.73 -16.78 -1.98
CA ARG A 2 14.68 -15.61 -1.08
C ARG A 2 13.24 -15.36 -0.66
N ASP A 3 13.06 -14.77 0.51
CA ASP A 3 11.76 -14.31 0.98
C ASP A 3 11.18 -13.28 0.00
N MET A 4 9.86 -13.33 -0.21
CA MET A 4 9.12 -12.40 -1.06
C MET A 4 8.49 -11.31 -0.19
N ALA A 5 8.13 -10.18 -0.80
CA ALA A 5 7.58 -9.03 -0.08
C ALA A 5 6.33 -8.47 -0.74
N VAL A 6 5.31 -8.17 0.07
CA VAL A 6 4.16 -7.36 -0.34
C VAL A 6 4.22 -6.03 0.41
N HIS A 7 4.22 -4.92 -0.32
CA HIS A 7 4.32 -3.58 0.22
C HIS A 7 2.93 -2.94 0.32
N LEU A 8 2.47 -2.71 1.54
CA LEU A 8 1.24 -2.00 1.83
C LEU A 8 1.52 -0.50 1.87
N ILE A 9 0.89 0.26 0.99
CA ILE A 9 1.07 1.72 0.89
C ILE A 9 -0.24 2.41 1.22
N ARG A 10 -0.26 3.24 2.27
CA ARG A 10 -1.38 4.18 2.46
C ARG A 10 -1.20 5.33 1.48
N HIS A 11 -2.26 5.73 0.78
CA HIS A 11 -2.19 6.85 -0.16
C HIS A 11 -1.54 8.10 0.45
N ALA A 12 -0.84 8.86 -0.38
CA ALA A 12 -0.18 10.12 -0.03
C ALA A 12 -1.20 11.24 0.28
N ASP A 13 -0.73 12.41 0.67
CA ASP A 13 -1.63 13.48 1.08
C ASP A 13 -2.53 13.99 -0.07
N ALA A 14 -3.84 13.91 0.14
CA ALA A 14 -4.90 14.38 -0.75
C ALA A 14 -5.67 15.55 -0.15
N GLY A 15 -5.05 16.27 0.79
CA GLY A 15 -5.67 17.37 1.52
C GLY A 15 -6.85 16.94 2.39
N ARG A 16 -7.67 17.92 2.78
CA ARG A 16 -8.86 17.69 3.60
C ARG A 16 -10.06 17.43 2.70
N ARG A 17 -10.90 16.46 3.08
CA ARG A 17 -12.16 16.14 2.36
C ARG A 17 -13.04 17.37 2.16
N GLY A 18 -13.20 18.19 3.22
CA GLY A 18 -14.07 19.38 3.19
C GLY A 18 -13.57 20.55 2.35
N SER A 19 -12.31 20.57 1.90
CA SER A 19 -11.79 21.61 1.00
C SER A 19 -11.97 21.26 -0.49
N TRP A 20 -12.32 20.00 -0.80
CA TRP A 20 -12.58 19.56 -2.17
C TRP A 20 -14.05 19.74 -2.52
N ARG A 21 -14.32 20.28 -3.71
CA ARG A 21 -15.68 20.61 -4.17
C ARG A 21 -16.27 19.58 -5.14
N GLY A 22 -15.46 18.63 -5.62
CA GLY A 22 -15.90 17.56 -6.52
C GLY A 22 -16.28 16.28 -5.77
N PRO A 23 -16.59 15.20 -6.52
CA PRO A 23 -16.77 13.86 -5.96
C PRO A 23 -15.51 13.43 -5.20
N ASP A 24 -15.64 12.87 -3.99
CA ASP A 24 -14.45 12.52 -3.20
C ASP A 24 -13.56 11.46 -3.86
N GLY A 25 -14.14 10.57 -4.66
CA GLY A 25 -13.38 9.57 -5.41
C GLY A 25 -12.43 10.18 -6.45
N GLU A 26 -12.72 11.41 -6.90
CA GLU A 26 -11.90 12.16 -7.84
C GLU A 26 -10.88 13.09 -7.15
N ARG A 27 -10.88 13.15 -5.81
CA ARG A 27 -10.01 14.06 -5.07
C ARG A 27 -8.53 13.70 -5.31
N PRO A 28 -7.74 14.62 -5.87
CA PRO A 28 -6.34 14.35 -6.18
C PRO A 28 -5.43 14.52 -4.97
N LEU A 29 -4.18 14.09 -5.14
CA LEU A 29 -3.09 14.48 -4.25
C LEU A 29 -2.89 16.00 -4.28
N VAL A 30 -2.49 16.57 -3.13
CA VAL A 30 -1.95 17.93 -3.06
C VAL A 30 -0.45 17.92 -3.33
N ASP A 31 0.18 19.08 -3.48
CA ASP A 31 1.63 19.19 -3.81
C ASP A 31 2.53 18.37 -2.86
N ALA A 32 2.23 18.39 -1.56
CA ALA A 32 2.94 17.57 -0.58
C ALA A 32 2.76 16.06 -0.87
N GLY A 33 1.56 15.62 -1.26
CA GLY A 33 1.29 14.25 -1.64
C GLY A 33 1.96 13.84 -2.95
N LEU A 34 2.04 14.74 -3.93
CA LEU A 34 2.79 14.51 -5.16
C LEU A 34 4.29 14.32 -4.88
N ALA A 35 4.86 15.12 -3.97
CA ALA A 35 6.25 14.94 -3.53
C ALA A 35 6.46 13.59 -2.82
N GLN A 36 5.51 13.16 -1.98
CA GLN A 36 5.53 11.82 -1.37
C GLN A 36 5.50 10.72 -2.43
N ALA A 37 4.64 10.83 -3.45
CA ALA A 37 4.54 9.87 -4.54
C ALA A 37 5.85 9.77 -5.35
N GLN A 38 6.54 10.89 -5.57
CA GLN A 38 7.86 10.91 -6.21
C GLN A 38 8.94 10.26 -5.35
N ALA A 39 8.88 10.41 -4.03
CA ALA A 39 9.81 9.72 -3.13
C ALA A 39 9.66 8.20 -3.19
N LEU A 40 8.43 7.69 -3.36
CA LEU A 40 8.19 6.25 -3.53
C LEU A 40 8.86 5.69 -4.80
N ALA A 41 8.93 6.48 -5.88
CA ALA A 41 9.51 6.05 -7.15
C ALA A 41 11.01 5.76 -7.07
N VAL A 42 11.69 6.30 -6.05
CA VAL A 42 13.14 6.12 -5.83
C VAL A 42 13.45 5.31 -4.57
N GLU A 43 12.43 4.77 -3.89
CA GLU A 43 12.59 3.98 -2.68
C GLU A 43 13.24 2.62 -3.01
N PRO A 44 14.46 2.32 -2.51
CA PRO A 44 15.18 1.10 -2.87
C PRO A 44 14.43 -0.19 -2.52
N ALA A 45 13.61 -0.19 -1.45
CA ALA A 45 12.80 -1.33 -1.07
C ALA A 45 11.74 -1.70 -2.14
N LEU A 46 11.37 -0.78 -3.02
CA LEU A 46 10.33 -0.97 -4.05
C LEU A 46 10.93 -1.30 -5.44
N ALA A 47 12.26 -1.31 -5.58
CA ALA A 47 12.93 -1.46 -6.88
C ALA A 47 12.74 -2.82 -7.57
N ARG A 48 12.19 -3.81 -6.86
CA ARG A 48 11.95 -5.18 -7.35
C ARG A 48 10.48 -5.53 -7.51
N VAL A 49 9.59 -4.58 -7.20
CA VAL A 49 8.15 -4.73 -7.39
C VAL A 49 7.87 -5.07 -8.86
N ARG A 50 7.06 -6.11 -9.08
CA ARG A 50 6.63 -6.55 -10.41
C ARG A 50 5.16 -6.30 -10.68
N ARG A 51 4.38 -6.05 -9.62
CA ARG A 51 2.94 -5.83 -9.70
C ARG A 51 2.49 -4.72 -8.78
N ILE A 52 1.67 -3.80 -9.28
CA ILE A 52 1.12 -2.70 -8.49
C ILE A 52 -0.40 -2.76 -8.57
N LEU A 53 -1.05 -3.04 -7.44
CA LEU A 53 -2.49 -2.94 -7.30
C LEU A 53 -2.84 -1.74 -6.43
N SER A 54 -3.90 -1.04 -6.79
CA SER A 54 -4.32 0.18 -6.10
C SER A 54 -5.83 0.23 -5.95
N SER A 55 -6.28 0.90 -4.90
CA SER A 55 -7.64 1.40 -4.85
C SER A 55 -7.98 2.19 -6.12
N PRO A 56 -9.21 2.09 -6.66
CA PRO A 56 -9.59 2.84 -7.87
C PRO A 56 -9.69 4.35 -7.66
N LEU A 57 -9.60 4.85 -6.41
CA LEU A 57 -9.71 6.29 -6.13
C LEU A 57 -8.47 7.05 -6.60
N VAL A 58 -8.68 8.26 -7.16
CA VAL A 58 -7.63 9.05 -7.84
C VAL A 58 -6.38 9.23 -6.99
N ARG A 59 -6.54 9.57 -5.70
CA ARG A 59 -5.41 9.73 -4.76
C ARG A 59 -4.53 8.49 -4.62
N CYS A 60 -5.11 7.28 -4.64
CA CYS A 60 -4.34 6.04 -4.52
C CYS A 60 -3.59 5.75 -5.82
N VAL A 61 -4.26 5.88 -6.97
CA VAL A 61 -3.61 5.72 -8.28
C VAL A 61 -2.46 6.71 -8.43
N GLN A 62 -2.69 8.00 -8.15
CA GLN A 62 -1.66 9.04 -8.20
C GLN A 62 -0.49 8.80 -7.23
N THR A 63 -0.72 8.11 -6.10
CA THR A 63 0.35 7.80 -5.14
C THR A 63 1.37 6.84 -5.73
N VAL A 64 0.93 5.84 -6.49
CA VAL A 64 1.81 4.79 -7.02
C VAL A 64 2.16 4.95 -8.50
N GLN A 65 1.53 5.88 -9.21
CA GLN A 65 1.81 6.12 -10.63
C GLN A 65 3.30 6.44 -10.90
N PRO A 66 3.99 7.30 -10.12
CA PRO A 66 5.42 7.54 -10.37
C PRO A 66 6.30 6.29 -10.23
N LEU A 67 5.96 5.40 -9.29
CA LEU A 67 6.64 4.11 -9.13
C LEU A 67 6.37 3.20 -10.33
N ALA A 68 5.12 3.10 -10.76
CA ALA A 68 4.71 2.33 -11.93
C ALA A 68 5.45 2.79 -13.20
N ASP A 69 5.55 4.10 -13.41
CA ASP A 69 6.27 4.70 -14.54
C ASP A 69 7.77 4.36 -14.50
N THR A 70 8.41 4.45 -13.33
CA THR A 70 9.83 4.09 -13.14
C THR A 70 10.10 2.61 -13.41
N LEU A 71 9.19 1.74 -13.00
CA LEU A 71 9.32 0.29 -13.15
C LEU A 71 8.85 -0.23 -14.52
N GLY A 72 8.17 0.61 -15.31
CA GLY A 72 7.61 0.23 -16.60
C GLY A 72 6.45 -0.77 -16.49
N ILE A 73 5.68 -0.71 -15.40
CA ILE A 73 4.52 -1.58 -15.14
C ILE A 73 3.24 -0.76 -14.99
N VAL A 74 2.08 -1.41 -15.10
CA VAL A 74 0.78 -0.73 -14.99
C VAL A 74 0.27 -0.74 -13.54
N VAL A 75 -0.54 0.27 -13.20
CA VAL A 75 -1.33 0.27 -11.96
C VAL A 75 -2.65 -0.47 -12.22
N GLU A 76 -2.89 -1.56 -11.50
CA GLU A 76 -4.12 -2.35 -11.59
C GLU A 76 -5.14 -1.87 -10.54
N PRO A 77 -6.28 -1.30 -10.94
CA PRO A 77 -7.34 -0.96 -10.00
C PRO A 77 -7.96 -2.23 -9.41
N ASN A 78 -8.09 -2.29 -8.08
CA ASN A 78 -8.69 -3.42 -7.38
C ASN A 78 -9.73 -2.96 -6.33
N PRO A 79 -11.01 -3.35 -6.46
CA PRO A 79 -12.06 -3.01 -5.50
C PRO A 79 -11.79 -3.50 -4.06
N ALA A 80 -11.01 -4.58 -3.88
CA ALA A 80 -10.61 -5.06 -2.56
C ALA A 80 -9.70 -4.07 -1.81
N LEU A 81 -9.18 -3.04 -2.48
CA LEU A 81 -8.39 -1.96 -1.89
C LEU A 81 -9.17 -0.64 -1.78
N ALA A 82 -10.47 -0.63 -2.07
CA ALA A 82 -11.33 0.55 -1.98
C ALA A 82 -11.48 1.06 -0.54
N GLU A 83 -11.81 2.34 -0.40
CA GLU A 83 -12.26 2.88 0.90
C GLU A 83 -13.54 2.13 1.31
N GLY A 84 -13.61 1.66 2.55
CA GLY A 84 -14.70 0.81 3.05
C GLY A 84 -14.73 -0.62 2.48
N ALA A 85 -13.65 -1.11 1.85
CA ALA A 85 -13.57 -2.49 1.39
C ALA A 85 -13.69 -3.49 2.56
N ASP A 86 -14.25 -4.66 2.27
CA ASP A 86 -14.27 -5.77 3.23
C ASP A 86 -12.83 -6.22 3.52
N ILE A 87 -12.48 -6.28 4.80
CA ILE A 87 -11.16 -6.72 5.25
C ILE A 87 -10.87 -8.16 4.83
N GLU A 88 -11.88 -9.02 4.67
CA GLU A 88 -11.66 -10.39 4.18
C GLU A 88 -11.18 -10.39 2.73
N GLN A 89 -11.71 -9.50 1.88
CA GLN A 89 -11.26 -9.35 0.50
C GLN A 89 -9.84 -8.81 0.43
N SER A 90 -9.55 -7.79 1.25
CA SER A 90 -8.20 -7.21 1.36
C SER A 90 -7.17 -8.24 1.83
N TRP A 91 -7.56 -9.08 2.80
CA TRP A 91 -6.71 -10.12 3.36
C TRP A 91 -6.45 -11.24 2.37
N ALA A 92 -7.49 -11.76 1.71
CA ALA A 92 -7.34 -12.78 0.69
C ALA A 92 -6.46 -12.30 -0.48
N LEU A 93 -6.55 -11.02 -0.84
CA LEU A 93 -5.65 -10.42 -1.83
C LEU A 93 -4.19 -10.42 -1.36
N LEU A 94 -3.92 -10.00 -0.12
CA LEU A 94 -2.58 -10.05 0.46
C LEU A 94 -2.01 -11.48 0.45
N GLU A 95 -2.79 -12.48 0.88
CA GLU A 95 -2.37 -13.89 0.87
C GLU A 95 -2.12 -14.41 -0.54
N SER A 96 -2.95 -14.02 -1.53
CA SER A 96 -2.79 -14.48 -2.90
C SER A 96 -1.51 -13.98 -3.58
N LEU A 97 -0.92 -12.89 -3.08
CA LEU A 97 0.34 -12.34 -3.58
C LEU A 97 1.55 -12.83 -2.79
N ALA A 98 1.32 -13.34 -1.59
CA ALA A 98 2.37 -13.84 -0.72
C ALA A 98 3.03 -15.07 -1.35
N GLY A 99 4.34 -14.98 -1.59
CA GLY A 99 5.12 -16.08 -2.17
C GLY A 99 5.10 -16.18 -3.70
N GLU A 100 4.27 -15.39 -4.39
CA GLU A 100 4.21 -15.35 -5.86
C GLU A 100 5.26 -14.37 -6.44
N GLU A 101 5.12 -13.08 -6.13
CA GLU A 101 6.02 -12.03 -6.61
C GLU A 101 6.05 -10.82 -5.66
N GLU A 102 7.05 -9.95 -5.82
CA GLU A 102 7.10 -8.69 -5.07
C GLU A 102 6.04 -7.72 -5.61
N ALA A 103 5.12 -7.28 -4.73
CA ALA A 103 3.94 -6.51 -5.15
C ALA A 103 3.67 -5.31 -4.24
N VAL A 104 2.98 -4.30 -4.77
CA VAL A 104 2.44 -3.16 -4.01
C VAL A 104 0.93 -3.25 -3.93
N LEU A 105 0.39 -2.99 -2.74
CA LEU A 105 -1.03 -2.78 -2.47
C LEU A 105 -1.23 -1.37 -1.93
N CYS A 106 -1.77 -0.45 -2.74
CA CYS A 106 -2.07 0.92 -2.31
C CYS A 106 -3.54 1.08 -1.88
N SER A 107 -3.76 1.56 -0.66
CA SER A 107 -5.11 1.72 -0.10
C SER A 107 -5.21 2.86 0.94
N HIS A 108 -6.19 2.78 1.83
CA HIS A 108 -6.67 3.85 2.69
C HIS A 108 -6.37 3.61 4.17
N GLY A 109 -6.66 4.61 5.00
CA GLY A 109 -6.44 4.56 6.44
C GLY A 109 -7.43 3.67 7.21
N ASP A 110 -8.46 3.16 6.56
CA ASP A 110 -9.45 2.21 7.08
C ASP A 110 -9.22 0.78 6.56
N VAL A 111 -8.21 0.56 5.70
CA VAL A 111 -7.85 -0.76 5.16
C VAL A 111 -6.47 -1.21 5.63
N ILE A 112 -5.45 -0.35 5.50
CA ILE A 112 -4.07 -0.73 5.84
C ILE A 112 -3.90 -1.02 7.34
N PRO A 113 -4.38 -0.18 8.28
CA PRO A 113 -4.23 -0.50 9.71
C PRO A 113 -4.93 -1.81 10.11
N PRO A 114 -6.19 -2.10 9.70
CA PRO A 114 -6.81 -3.39 9.99
C PRO A 114 -6.07 -4.61 9.42
N LEU A 115 -5.41 -4.49 8.27
CA LEU A 115 -4.54 -5.56 7.75
C LEU A 115 -3.35 -5.81 8.68
N LEU A 116 -2.68 -4.75 9.13
CA LEU A 116 -1.55 -4.84 10.06
C LEU A 116 -1.98 -5.39 11.44
N GLU A 117 -3.12 -4.94 11.96
CA GLU A 117 -3.72 -5.46 13.19
C GLU A 117 -4.03 -6.96 13.07
N ARG A 118 -4.55 -7.39 11.93
CA ARG A 118 -4.83 -8.82 11.66
C ARG A 118 -3.55 -9.66 11.58
N LEU A 119 -2.45 -9.14 11.05
CA LEU A 119 -1.13 -9.80 11.11
C LEU A 119 -0.72 -10.00 12.57
N ALA A 120 -0.77 -8.95 13.39
CA ALA A 120 -0.43 -9.01 14.81
C ALA A 120 -1.31 -10.00 15.58
N HIS A 121 -2.63 -10.00 15.36
CA HIS A 121 -3.56 -10.94 15.99
C HIS A 121 -3.29 -12.40 15.60
N ARG A 122 -2.69 -12.65 14.43
CA ARG A 122 -2.25 -13.98 13.99
C ARG A 122 -0.85 -14.36 14.48
N GLY A 123 -0.23 -13.54 15.34
CA GLY A 123 1.09 -13.79 15.90
C GLY A 123 2.25 -13.46 14.95
N ILE A 124 1.97 -12.76 13.84
CA ILE A 124 3.00 -12.28 12.91
C ILE A 124 3.59 -10.99 13.49
N PRO A 125 4.91 -10.89 13.73
CA PRO A 125 5.51 -9.67 14.26
C PRO A 125 5.27 -8.47 13.34
N VAL A 126 4.78 -7.37 13.93
CA VAL A 126 4.60 -6.08 13.27
C VAL A 126 5.49 -5.05 13.95
N ALA A 127 6.50 -4.53 13.24
CA ALA A 127 7.47 -3.57 13.76
C ALA A 127 7.26 -2.17 13.17
N GLY A 128 6.83 -1.23 13.99
CA GLY A 128 6.63 0.17 13.62
C GLY A 128 6.03 0.98 14.77
N PRO A 129 5.78 2.28 14.58
CA PRO A 129 5.20 3.13 15.62
C PRO A 129 3.77 2.69 15.98
N ASP A 130 3.45 2.74 17.27
CA ASP A 130 2.15 2.32 17.78
C ASP A 130 1.01 3.13 17.14
N GLY A 131 0.03 2.43 16.55
CA GLY A 131 -1.27 2.97 16.20
C GLY A 131 -1.34 4.01 15.08
N ASN A 132 -0.25 4.33 14.37
CA ASN A 132 -0.27 5.33 13.31
C ASN A 132 0.36 4.86 12.00
N VAL A 133 -0.48 4.52 11.03
CA VAL A 133 -0.10 4.32 9.62
C VAL A 133 -0.21 5.67 8.90
N ALA A 134 0.91 6.40 8.79
CA ALA A 134 0.92 7.71 8.14
C ALA A 134 0.52 7.66 6.65
N LYS A 135 -0.02 8.76 6.11
CA LYS A 135 -0.23 8.86 4.65
C LYS A 135 1.12 8.78 3.94
N GLY A 136 1.19 8.04 2.84
CA GLY A 136 2.43 7.79 2.10
C GLY A 136 3.39 6.80 2.77
N SER A 137 3.04 6.20 3.91
CA SER A 137 3.88 5.19 4.55
C SER A 137 3.91 3.89 3.74
N VAL A 138 5.06 3.23 3.72
CA VAL A 138 5.27 1.90 3.13
C VAL A 138 5.52 0.89 4.24
N TRP A 139 4.65 -0.11 4.34
CA TRP A 139 4.82 -1.26 5.21
C TRP A 139 5.17 -2.48 4.37
N THR A 140 6.29 -3.11 4.66
CA THR A 140 6.74 -4.32 3.97
C THR A 140 6.31 -5.53 4.77
N VAL A 141 5.46 -6.36 4.17
CA VAL A 141 5.07 -7.67 4.68
C VAL A 141 5.93 -8.73 4.00
N GLU A 142 6.77 -9.42 4.77
CA GLU A 142 7.60 -10.50 4.25
C GLU A 142 6.81 -11.82 4.26
N ALA A 143 7.07 -12.66 3.26
CA ALA A 143 6.49 -13.98 3.10
C ALA A 143 7.59 -15.01 2.80
N ALA A 144 7.47 -16.18 3.41
CA ALA A 144 8.30 -17.34 3.09
C ALA A 144 7.96 -17.86 1.67
N PRO A 145 8.82 -18.68 1.06
CA PRO A 145 8.59 -19.23 -0.28
C PRO A 145 7.32 -20.09 -0.44
N ASP A 146 6.73 -20.54 0.66
CA ASP A 146 5.45 -21.28 0.70
C ASP A 146 4.22 -20.36 0.83
N GLY A 147 4.42 -19.04 0.73
CA GLY A 147 3.36 -18.02 0.83
C GLY A 147 2.98 -17.65 2.27
N ARG A 148 3.58 -18.28 3.27
CA ARG A 148 3.30 -17.94 4.67
C ARG A 148 3.89 -16.58 5.03
N LEU A 149 3.03 -15.65 5.46
CA LEU A 149 3.43 -14.34 5.99
C LEU A 149 4.30 -14.50 7.26
N THR A 150 5.41 -13.79 7.34
CA THR A 150 6.43 -13.96 8.39
C THR A 150 6.63 -12.74 9.26
N THR A 151 6.70 -11.54 8.67
CA THR A 151 6.88 -10.28 9.40
C THR A 151 6.18 -9.14 8.67
N ALA A 152 5.88 -8.05 9.37
CA ALA A 152 5.59 -6.75 8.76
C ALA A 152 6.42 -5.66 9.42
N ARG A 153 6.97 -4.73 8.64
CA ARG A 153 7.72 -3.59 9.18
C ARG A 153 7.46 -2.31 8.40
N LEU A 154 7.48 -1.18 9.09
CA LEU A 154 7.52 0.13 8.46
C LEU A 154 8.88 0.30 7.77
N GLY A 155 8.89 0.38 6.44
CA GLY A 155 10.10 0.57 5.64
C GLY A 155 10.38 2.03 5.30
N PHE A 156 9.31 2.82 5.11
CA PHE A 156 9.40 4.24 4.77
C PHE A 156 8.21 4.99 5.38
N ALA A 157 8.46 6.17 5.93
CA ALA A 157 7.44 7.13 6.32
C ALA A 157 7.90 8.54 5.86
N PRO A 158 7.03 9.29 5.17
CA PRO A 158 7.34 10.64 4.72
C PRO A 158 7.27 11.70 5.83
#